data_AF-K2BEI2-F1
#
_entry.id   AF-K2BEI2-F1
#
_cell.length_a   1.000
_cell.length_b   1.000
_cell.length_c   1.000
_cell.angle_alpha   90.00
_cell.angle_beta   90.00
_cell.angle_gamma   90.00
#
_symmetry.space_group_name_H-M   'P 1'
#
loop_
_entity.id
_entity.type
_entity.pdbx_description
1 polymer ?
#
loop_
_entity_poly.entity_id
_entity_poly.type
_entity_poly.pdbx_seq_one_letter_code
_entity_poly.pdbx_strand_id
1 'polypeptide(L)'
;PTAVWGLTPETAARYDAANAARPAGHSGMGTTLSANPMQFACLKATLSEVMTAKNYAHMEALAARLSHGLAKVVDRHRAPWHVVRVGARVEFICAPGPLQNGTEAGLAHQPAVEAALHVALLNRGCLIAPFHNMMLISPKTKKRQVDRLIHAFDEILSELFA
;
A
#
# COMPACT_ATOMS: atom_id res chain seq x y z
N PRO A 1 19.79 1.18 10.06
CA PRO A 1 20.45 0.64 8.84
C PRO A 1 19.99 1.33 7.54
N THR A 2 18.69 1.57 7.35
CA THR A 2 18.13 2.24 6.16
C THR A 2 18.14 3.77 6.24
N ALA A 3 18.11 4.35 7.45
CA ALA A 3 18.02 5.81 7.64
C ALA A 3 19.16 6.63 7.01
N VAL A 4 20.32 6.00 6.73
CA VAL A 4 21.47 6.66 6.09
C VAL A 4 21.37 6.60 4.55
N TRP A 5 20.70 5.58 4.00
CA TRP A 5 20.54 5.40 2.56
C TRP A 5 19.40 6.29 2.05
N GLY A 6 19.70 7.56 1.80
CA GLY A 6 18.72 8.57 1.39
C GLY A 6 18.97 9.97 1.97
N LEU A 7 19.99 10.13 2.82
CA LEU A 7 20.42 11.47 3.21
C LEU A 7 21.09 12.17 2.03
N THR A 8 20.81 13.46 1.89
CA THR A 8 21.64 14.32 1.03
C THR A 8 23.07 14.33 1.58
N PRO A 9 24.09 14.59 0.75
CA PRO A 9 25.47 14.71 1.22
C PRO A 9 25.63 15.71 2.37
N GLU A 10 24.85 16.80 2.35
CA GLU A 10 24.81 17.81 3.42
C GLU A 10 24.30 17.23 4.75
N THR A 11 23.17 16.52 4.73
CA THR A 11 22.61 15.92 5.95
C THR A 11 23.50 14.80 6.49
N ALA A 12 24.13 14.02 5.60
CA ALA A 12 25.11 13.00 5.99
C ALA A 12 26.31 13.63 6.72
N ALA A 13 26.90 14.69 6.17
CA ALA A 13 28.03 15.39 6.80
C ALA A 13 27.66 15.98 8.18
N ARG A 14 26.46 16.56 8.32
CA ARG A 14 25.96 17.05 9.62
C ARG A 14 25.77 15.93 10.64
N TYR A 15 25.26 14.78 10.19
CA TYR A 15 25.11 13.61 11.05
C TYR A 15 26.47 13.10 11.55
N ASP A 16 27.46 12.99 10.66
CA ASP A 16 28.80 12.54 11.03
C ASP A 16 29.46 13.47 12.05
N ALA A 17 29.34 14.79 11.88
CA ALA A 17 29.84 15.77 12.83
C ALA A 17 29.15 15.65 14.21
N ALA A 18 27.82 15.52 14.23
CA ALA A 18 27.06 15.34 15.47
C ALA A 18 27.41 14.02 16.18
N ASN A 19 27.60 12.95 15.42
CA ASN A 19 27.96 11.63 15.96
C ASN A 19 29.40 11.62 16.51
N ALA A 20 30.34 12.31 15.85
CA ALA A 20 31.72 12.46 16.33
C ALA A 20 31.81 13.29 17.63
N ALA A 21 30.93 14.27 17.81
CA ALA A 21 30.84 15.08 19.03
C ALA A 21 30.09 14.38 20.19
N ARG A 22 29.56 13.17 19.97
CA ARG A 22 28.75 12.47 20.98
C ARG A 22 29.63 11.90 22.11
N PRO A 23 29.30 12.13 23.40
CA PRO A 23 30.01 11.52 24.52
C PRO A 23 30.02 9.98 24.43
N ALA A 24 31.08 9.35 24.94
CA ALA A 24 31.14 7.91 25.06
C ALA A 24 30.02 7.37 25.97
N GLY A 25 29.27 6.38 25.50
CA GLY A 25 28.15 5.80 26.24
C GLY A 25 27.32 4.83 25.40
N HIS A 26 26.51 4.01 26.07
CA HIS A 26 25.57 3.11 25.42
C HIS A 26 24.26 3.84 25.14
N SER A 27 23.90 3.99 23.86
CA SER A 27 22.62 4.62 23.49
C SER A 27 21.38 3.80 23.84
N GLY A 28 21.54 2.54 24.26
CA GLY A 28 20.43 1.58 24.43
C GLY A 28 19.74 1.16 23.14
N MET A 29 20.21 1.61 21.97
CA MET A 29 19.64 1.30 20.66
C MET A 29 20.38 0.15 19.98
N GLY A 30 19.61 -0.74 19.34
CA GLY A 30 20.12 -1.87 18.55
C GLY A 30 19.77 -3.22 19.16
N THR A 31 19.53 -4.22 18.30
CA THR A 31 19.29 -5.61 18.69
C THR A 31 20.26 -6.53 17.93
N THR A 32 20.54 -7.74 18.43
CA THR A 32 21.53 -8.67 17.87
C THR A 32 21.41 -8.94 16.37
N LEU A 33 20.18 -8.91 15.82
CA LEU A 33 19.94 -9.18 14.41
C LEU A 33 19.80 -7.93 13.54
N SER A 34 19.88 -6.73 14.14
CA SER A 34 19.83 -5.47 13.42
C SER A 34 21.08 -5.32 12.56
N ALA A 35 20.88 -4.93 11.29
CA ALA A 35 21.97 -4.65 10.35
C ALA A 35 22.85 -5.89 10.03
N ASN A 36 22.26 -7.08 10.05
CA ASN A 36 22.99 -8.29 9.68
C ASN A 36 23.33 -8.32 8.16
N PRO A 37 24.31 -9.12 7.72
CA PRO A 37 24.77 -9.13 6.32
C PRO A 37 23.67 -9.45 5.30
N MET A 38 22.74 -10.35 5.62
CA MET A 38 21.63 -10.69 4.75
C MET A 38 20.69 -9.50 4.54
N GLN A 39 20.37 -8.76 5.61
CA GLN A 39 19.57 -7.54 5.52
C GLN A 39 20.20 -6.50 4.60
N PHE A 40 21.51 -6.29 4.67
CA PHE A 40 22.19 -5.36 3.77
C PHE A 40 22.21 -5.82 2.31
N ALA A 41 22.44 -7.12 2.07
CA ALA A 41 22.37 -7.68 0.72
C ALA A 41 20.97 -7.49 0.11
N CYS A 42 19.91 -7.85 0.86
CA CYS A 42 18.52 -7.66 0.43
C CYS A 42 18.16 -6.17 0.27
N LEU A 43 18.64 -5.31 1.16
CA LEU A 43 18.40 -3.86 1.10
C LEU A 43 18.99 -3.27 -0.17
N LYS A 44 20.27 -3.55 -0.45
CA LYS A 44 20.94 -3.07 -1.66
C LYS A 44 20.17 -3.49 -2.91
N ALA A 45 19.88 -4.80 -3.04
CA ALA A 45 19.13 -5.32 -4.18
C ALA A 45 17.73 -4.68 -4.29
N THR A 46 17.02 -4.51 -3.17
CA THR A 46 15.69 -3.88 -3.18
C THR A 46 15.78 -2.45 -3.71
N LEU A 47 16.72 -1.64 -3.24
CA LEU A 47 16.82 -0.25 -3.64
C LEU A 47 17.39 -0.06 -5.06
N SER A 48 18.37 -0.86 -5.49
CA SER A 48 18.99 -0.70 -6.80
C SER A 48 18.25 -1.40 -7.94
N GLU A 49 17.53 -2.48 -7.66
CA GLU A 49 16.95 -3.34 -8.71
C GLU A 49 15.41 -3.39 -8.66
N VAL A 50 14.79 -3.21 -7.49
CA VAL A 50 13.34 -3.36 -7.32
C VAL A 50 12.63 -2.00 -7.19
N MET A 51 13.03 -1.14 -6.26
CA MET A 51 12.44 0.19 -6.01
C MET A 51 12.96 1.25 -7.01
N THR A 52 13.01 0.89 -8.29
CA THR A 52 13.49 1.76 -9.38
C THR A 52 12.36 2.62 -9.94
N ALA A 53 12.70 3.78 -10.52
CA ALA A 53 11.72 4.68 -11.14
C ALA A 53 10.85 3.98 -12.19
N LYS A 54 11.44 3.07 -12.99
CA LYS A 54 10.73 2.27 -13.99
C LYS A 54 9.66 1.37 -13.36
N ASN A 55 9.99 0.69 -12.26
CA ASN A 55 9.06 -0.18 -11.56
C ASN A 55 7.93 0.61 -10.90
N TYR A 56 8.24 1.77 -10.30
CA TYR A 56 7.22 2.67 -9.75
C TYR A 56 6.27 3.20 -10.84
N ALA A 57 6.79 3.62 -11.99
CA ALA A 57 5.95 4.07 -13.11
C ALA A 57 4.95 2.98 -13.57
N HIS A 58 5.42 1.72 -13.67
CA HIS A 58 4.54 0.58 -13.95
C HIS A 58 3.49 0.36 -12.87
N MET A 59 3.91 0.38 -11.60
CA MET A 59 3.03 0.17 -10.45
C MET A 59 1.94 1.25 -10.36
N GLU A 60 2.32 2.52 -10.54
CA GLU A 60 1.40 3.66 -10.47
C GLU A 60 0.41 3.66 -11.64
N ALA A 61 0.83 3.31 -12.85
CA ALA A 61 -0.06 3.20 -14.00
C ALA A 61 -1.15 2.13 -13.75
N LEU A 62 -0.77 0.98 -13.20
CA LEU A 62 -1.72 -0.08 -12.85
C LEU A 62 -2.59 0.26 -11.63
N ALA A 63 -2.05 0.98 -10.65
CA ALA A 63 -2.82 1.45 -9.50
C ALA A 63 -3.86 2.50 -9.92
N ALA A 64 -3.50 3.40 -10.86
CA ALA A 64 -4.45 4.31 -11.46
C ALA A 64 -5.56 3.55 -12.18
N ARG A 65 -5.23 2.53 -12.99
CA ARG A 65 -6.23 1.68 -13.64
C ARG A 65 -7.16 1.02 -12.62
N LEU A 66 -6.60 0.45 -11.55
CA LEU A 66 -7.37 -0.20 -10.50
C LEU A 66 -8.33 0.78 -9.82
N SER A 67 -7.82 1.94 -9.40
CA SER A 67 -8.61 2.98 -8.73
C SER A 67 -9.78 3.48 -9.59
N HIS A 68 -9.53 3.82 -10.86
CA HIS A 68 -10.59 4.23 -11.78
C HIS A 68 -11.59 3.11 -12.08
N GLY A 69 -11.10 1.87 -12.17
CA GLY A 69 -11.95 0.69 -12.41
C GLY A 69 -12.93 0.46 -11.27
N LEU A 70 -12.43 0.45 -10.03
CA LEU A 70 -13.27 0.29 -8.85
C LEU A 70 -14.26 1.46 -8.68
N ALA A 71 -13.82 2.70 -8.88
CA ALA A 71 -14.68 3.87 -8.80
C ALA A 71 -15.87 3.75 -9.79
N LYS A 72 -15.60 3.36 -11.04
CA LYS A 72 -16.66 3.13 -12.05
C LYS A 72 -17.65 2.03 -11.64
N VAL A 73 -17.19 0.99 -10.96
CA VAL A 73 -18.07 -0.08 -10.45
C VAL A 73 -18.94 0.45 -9.31
N VAL A 74 -18.34 1.16 -8.35
CA VAL A 74 -19.08 1.82 -7.26
C VAL A 74 -20.18 2.74 -7.80
N ASP A 75 -19.84 3.60 -8.78
CA ASP A 75 -20.78 4.53 -9.41
C ASP A 75 -21.92 3.80 -10.11
N ARG A 76 -21.61 2.72 -10.85
CA ARG A 76 -22.62 1.93 -11.59
C ARG A 76 -23.66 1.32 -10.66
N HIS A 77 -23.21 0.77 -9.53
CA HIS A 77 -24.09 0.15 -8.53
C HIS A 77 -24.71 1.16 -7.57
N ARG A 78 -24.38 2.46 -7.71
CA ARG A 78 -24.82 3.54 -6.80
C ARG A 78 -24.50 3.22 -5.33
N ALA A 79 -23.43 2.47 -5.09
CA ALA A 79 -22.98 2.13 -3.75
C ALA A 79 -22.51 3.42 -3.06
N PRO A 80 -22.88 3.68 -1.80
CA PRO A 80 -22.51 4.91 -1.08
C PRO A 80 -21.06 4.83 -0.59
N TRP A 81 -20.14 4.45 -1.46
CA TRP A 81 -18.74 4.10 -1.19
C TRP A 81 -17.82 5.03 -1.98
N HIS A 82 -16.53 5.00 -1.70
CA HIS A 82 -15.54 5.73 -2.50
C HIS A 82 -14.21 4.98 -2.60
N VAL A 83 -13.34 5.42 -3.50
CA VAL A 83 -12.03 4.81 -3.74
C VAL A 83 -10.94 5.89 -3.61
N VAL A 84 -9.89 5.58 -2.87
CA VAL A 84 -8.72 6.45 -2.68
C VAL A 84 -7.46 5.75 -3.20
N ARG A 85 -6.51 6.54 -3.70
CA ARG A 85 -5.20 6.04 -4.17
C ARG A 85 -4.08 6.97 -3.72
N VAL A 86 -2.99 6.35 -3.24
CA VAL A 86 -1.71 7.02 -2.98
C VAL A 86 -0.61 6.20 -3.65
N GLY A 87 -0.04 6.72 -4.74
CA GLY A 87 0.96 6.01 -5.54
C GLY A 87 0.43 4.65 -6.03
N ALA A 88 1.11 3.58 -5.61
CA ALA A 88 0.80 2.19 -5.96
C ALA A 88 -0.24 1.50 -5.04
N ARG A 89 -0.69 2.16 -3.97
CA ARG A 89 -1.70 1.66 -3.04
C ARG A 89 -3.07 2.23 -3.39
N VAL A 90 -4.07 1.37 -3.49
CA VAL A 90 -5.48 1.70 -3.74
C VAL A 90 -6.31 1.14 -2.61
N GLU A 91 -7.39 1.80 -2.22
CA GLU A 91 -8.28 1.35 -1.16
C GLU A 91 -9.72 1.77 -1.50
N PHE A 92 -10.67 0.85 -1.35
CA PHE A 92 -12.11 1.20 -1.40
C PHE A 92 -12.62 1.33 0.04
N ILE A 93 -13.58 2.23 0.27
CA ILE A 93 -14.12 2.51 1.59
C ILE A 93 -15.63 2.41 1.50
N CYS A 94 -16.22 1.60 2.39
CA CYS A 94 -17.65 1.32 2.43
C CYS A 94 -18.48 2.45 3.07
N ALA A 95 -18.15 3.71 2.74
CA ALA A 95 -18.81 4.91 3.23
C ALA A 95 -18.68 6.06 2.20
N PRO A 96 -19.56 7.07 2.24
CA PRO A 96 -19.44 8.25 1.39
C PRO A 96 -18.14 9.01 1.71
N GLY A 97 -17.47 9.52 0.68
CA GLY A 97 -16.19 10.22 0.85
C GLY A 97 -16.12 11.56 0.11
N PRO A 98 -14.95 12.22 0.14
CA PRO A 98 -13.73 11.78 0.81
C PRO A 98 -13.76 12.02 2.33
N LEU A 99 -13.19 11.07 3.10
CA LEU A 99 -12.95 11.24 4.53
C LEU A 99 -11.72 12.13 4.75
N GLN A 100 -11.77 13.01 5.76
CA GLN A 100 -10.79 14.08 5.98
C GLN A 100 -9.76 13.75 7.07
N ASN A 101 -10.03 12.77 7.93
CA ASN A 101 -9.16 12.44 9.06
C ASN A 101 -9.32 10.99 9.54
N GLY A 102 -8.45 10.59 10.47
CA GLY A 102 -8.45 9.24 11.04
C GLY A 102 -9.68 8.91 11.88
N THR A 103 -10.34 9.89 12.50
CA THR A 103 -11.58 9.68 13.26
C THR A 103 -12.73 9.31 12.32
N GLU A 104 -12.90 10.05 11.23
CA GLU A 104 -13.88 9.73 10.18
C GLU A 104 -13.59 8.35 9.55
N ALA A 105 -12.33 8.04 9.26
CA ALA A 105 -11.93 6.72 8.76
C ALA A 105 -12.25 5.60 9.73
N GLY A 106 -11.99 5.79 11.03
CA GLY A 106 -12.30 4.81 12.07
C GLY A 106 -13.80 4.53 12.21
N LEU A 107 -14.65 5.54 12.00
CA LEU A 107 -16.11 5.42 12.06
C LEU A 107 -16.73 4.86 10.77
N ALA A 108 -16.00 4.88 9.65
CA ALA A 108 -16.48 4.44 8.34
C ALA A 108 -16.48 2.91 8.14
N HIS A 109 -15.81 2.16 9.02
CA HIS A 109 -15.70 0.70 8.88
C HIS A 109 -17.06 0.00 8.91
N GLN A 110 -17.21 -0.99 8.03
CA GLN A 110 -18.40 -1.84 7.95
C GLN A 110 -18.00 -3.32 8.07
N PRO A 111 -17.71 -3.83 9.28
CA PRO A 111 -17.01 -5.12 9.45
C PRO A 111 -17.67 -6.31 8.76
N ALA A 112 -19.02 -6.41 8.81
CA ALA A 112 -19.74 -7.51 8.18
C ALA A 112 -19.67 -7.44 6.63
N VAL A 113 -19.80 -6.24 6.06
CA VAL A 113 -19.70 -6.01 4.62
C VAL A 113 -18.28 -6.23 4.13
N GLU A 114 -17.29 -5.70 4.85
CA GLU A 114 -15.87 -5.86 4.54
C GLU A 114 -15.45 -7.34 4.57
N ALA A 115 -15.86 -8.08 5.60
CA ALA A 115 -15.60 -9.52 5.69
C ALA A 115 -16.23 -10.30 4.52
N ALA A 116 -17.48 -9.98 4.16
CA ALA A 116 -18.15 -10.60 3.03
C ALA A 116 -17.42 -10.32 1.71
N LEU A 117 -17.01 -9.07 1.47
CA LEU A 117 -16.22 -8.69 0.28
C LEU A 117 -14.89 -9.44 0.21
N HIS A 118 -14.18 -9.57 1.33
CA HIS A 118 -12.87 -10.25 1.37
C HIS A 118 -13.01 -11.73 1.02
N VAL A 119 -13.99 -12.42 1.62
CA VAL A 119 -14.26 -13.84 1.32
C VAL A 119 -14.74 -14.00 -0.13
N ALA A 120 -15.61 -13.11 -0.61
CA ALA A 120 -16.13 -13.17 -1.97
C ALA A 120 -15.06 -12.90 -3.04
N LEU A 121 -14.11 -11.99 -2.78
CA LEU A 121 -12.93 -11.77 -3.62
C LEU A 121 -12.00 -12.99 -3.59
N LEU A 122 -11.76 -13.57 -2.41
CA LEU A 122 -10.94 -14.77 -2.25
C LEU A 122 -11.49 -15.94 -3.06
N ASN A 123 -12.80 -16.18 -2.99
CA ASN A 123 -13.50 -17.21 -3.78
C ASN A 123 -13.41 -16.96 -5.30
N ARG A 124 -13.20 -15.71 -5.71
CA ARG A 124 -12.95 -15.30 -7.10
C ARG A 124 -11.45 -15.24 -7.45
N GLY A 125 -10.59 -15.72 -6.56
CA GLY A 125 -9.14 -15.80 -6.76
C GLY A 125 -8.40 -14.46 -6.63
N CYS A 126 -8.97 -13.49 -5.91
CA CYS A 126 -8.35 -12.20 -5.61
C CYS A 126 -8.11 -12.08 -4.11
N LEU A 127 -6.84 -11.99 -3.70
CA LEU A 127 -6.45 -11.76 -2.32
C LEU A 127 -6.14 -10.28 -2.10
N ILE A 128 -6.80 -9.68 -1.11
CA ILE A 128 -6.51 -8.34 -0.61
C ILE A 128 -6.10 -8.42 0.87
N ALA A 129 -5.63 -7.32 1.47
CA ALA A 129 -5.20 -7.37 2.87
C ALA A 129 -6.40 -7.71 3.78
N PRO A 130 -6.28 -8.66 4.72
CA PRO A 130 -7.44 -9.12 5.51
C PRO A 130 -7.88 -8.16 6.63
N PHE A 131 -7.20 -7.02 6.78
CA PHE A 131 -7.45 -6.01 7.82
C PHE A 131 -7.80 -4.63 7.24
N HIS A 132 -7.73 -4.47 5.92
CA HIS A 132 -8.01 -3.23 5.20
C HIS A 132 -8.64 -3.54 3.85
N ASN A 133 -9.41 -2.63 3.27
CA ASN A 133 -9.93 -2.78 1.90
C ASN A 133 -8.90 -2.35 0.85
N MET A 134 -7.61 -2.52 1.16
CA MET A 134 -6.50 -2.04 0.36
C MET A 134 -5.96 -3.10 -0.59
N MET A 135 -5.47 -2.61 -1.72
CA MET A 135 -4.73 -3.35 -2.73
C MET A 135 -3.39 -2.64 -2.99
N LEU A 136 -2.32 -3.42 -3.15
CA LEU A 136 -0.98 -2.91 -3.43
C LEU A 136 -0.48 -3.49 -4.73
N ILE A 137 -0.10 -2.63 -5.66
CA ILE A 137 0.48 -3.05 -6.93
C ILE A 137 1.98 -3.30 -6.76
N SER A 138 2.45 -4.42 -7.28
CA SER A 138 3.87 -4.78 -7.33
C SER A 138 4.44 -4.58 -8.75
N PRO A 139 5.77 -4.57 -8.92
CA PRO A 139 6.39 -4.57 -10.25
C PRO A 139 6.00 -5.77 -11.12
N LYS A 140 5.51 -6.86 -10.51
CA LYS A 140 5.11 -8.09 -11.21
C LYS A 140 3.61 -8.19 -11.48
N THR A 141 2.81 -7.28 -10.93
CA THR A 141 1.37 -7.24 -11.20
C THR A 141 1.13 -6.99 -12.69
N LYS A 142 0.25 -7.77 -13.29
CA LYS A 142 -0.13 -7.67 -14.70
C LYS A 142 -1.48 -6.99 -14.85
N LYS A 143 -1.68 -6.27 -15.96
CA LYS A 143 -2.98 -5.65 -16.31
C LYS A 143 -4.17 -6.60 -16.15
N ARG A 144 -4.05 -7.84 -16.64
CA ARG A 144 -5.10 -8.86 -16.52
C ARG A 144 -5.50 -9.20 -15.07
N GLN A 145 -4.57 -9.08 -14.12
CA GLN A 145 -4.86 -9.33 -12.70
C GLN A 145 -5.63 -8.17 -12.09
N VAL A 146 -5.30 -6.94 -12.48
CA VAL A 146 -6.07 -5.74 -12.12
C VAL A 146 -7.48 -5.84 -12.68
N ASP A 147 -7.61 -6.23 -13.95
CA ASP A 147 -8.90 -6.38 -14.63
C ASP A 147 -9.76 -7.47 -13.99
N ARG A 148 -9.15 -8.60 -13.62
CA ARG A 148 -9.85 -9.67 -12.89
C ARG A 148 -10.38 -9.18 -11.54
N LEU A 149 -9.60 -8.37 -10.80
CA LEU A 149 -10.05 -7.85 -9.51
C LEU A 149 -11.22 -6.88 -9.69
N ILE A 150 -11.15 -5.97 -10.66
CA ILE A 150 -12.25 -5.04 -10.96
C ILE A 150 -13.52 -5.82 -11.34
N HIS A 151 -13.40 -6.84 -12.18
CA HIS A 151 -14.52 -7.70 -12.58
C HIS A 151 -15.11 -8.46 -11.38
N ALA A 152 -14.26 -9.09 -10.57
CA ALA A 152 -14.71 -9.81 -9.38
C ALA A 152 -15.43 -8.87 -8.40
N PHE A 153 -14.95 -7.64 -8.24
CA PHE A 153 -15.60 -6.63 -7.41
C PHE A 153 -16.97 -6.24 -7.97
N ASP A 154 -17.10 -6.07 -9.29
CA ASP A 154 -18.36 -5.77 -9.99
C ASP A 154 -19.41 -6.88 -9.81
N GLU A 155 -19.01 -8.15 -9.94
CA GLU A 155 -19.88 -9.30 -9.66
C GLU A 155 -20.39 -9.29 -8.21
N ILE A 156 -19.52 -9.00 -7.25
CA ILE A 156 -19.90 -8.98 -5.83
C ILE A 156 -20.87 -7.84 -5.55
N LEU A 157 -20.63 -6.64 -6.10
CA LEU A 157 -21.54 -5.52 -5.92
C LEU A 157 -22.89 -5.76 -6.60
N SER A 158 -22.91 -6.47 -7.74
CA SER A 158 -24.14 -6.90 -8.40
C SER A 158 -25.01 -7.79 -7.50
N GLU A 159 -24.38 -8.67 -6.70
CA GLU A 159 -25.10 -9.51 -5.73
C GLU A 159 -25.53 -8.72 -4.48
N LEU A 160 -24.68 -7.80 -3.99
CA LEU A 160 -24.92 -7.06 -2.75
C LEU A 160 -25.99 -5.96 -2.89
N PHE A 161 -26.13 -5.38 -4.08
CA PHE A 161 -27.05 -4.27 -4.37
C PHE A 161 -28.20 -4.67 -5.32
N ALA A 162 -28.44 -5.97 -5.49
CA ALA A 162 -29.58 -6.51 -6.26
C ALA A 162 -30.94 -6.12 -5.69
#